data_AF-A0A9E4I371-F1
#
_entry.id   AF-A0A9E4I371-F1
#
_cell.length_a   1.000
_cell.length_b   1.000
_cell.length_c   1.000
_cell.angle_alpha   90.00
_cell.angle_beta   90.00
_cell.angle_gamma   90.00
#
_symmetry.space_group_name_H-M   'P 1'
#
loop_
_entity.id
_entity.type
_entity.pdbx_description
1 polymer ?
#
loop_
_entity_poly.entity_id
_entity_poly.type
_entity_poly.pdbx_seq_one_letter_code
_entity_poly.pdbx_strand_id
1 'polypeptide(L)'
;MLDTRVRDVDLLIDDQAITGLKAAFQGHRSGTKIDCYGVEGLHGSDYHGFPHLTEPLGRQILSRRRRVAGVWVPHPQDEMNGLLYHMAYHKCLQSGVHVSDPARSSQTQGTERLAALQMECGVTVPCTLEGFHRHLESCGLAVSEIRLGTYIEHDFRHGRKSLFHARLQDRHPGELNLFVIRRVAVRHGKSEALIERLRERYRIVSIKTIDWRTRLTRARRMRGGKWRRGGRPHVAVVVFDPEPVPTTSEERKNHPFVFNRNQFVKVEWRDWFCRETTARAKDNPIHSTDNEAEALGHLPLFFSAEERDEIRRSLVSLRAGVSQ
;
A
#
# COMPACT_ATOMS: atom_id res chain seq x y z
N MET A 1 -6.64 7.09 -36.47
CA MET A 1 -7.89 7.01 -35.66
C MET A 1 -7.54 6.31 -34.37
N LEU A 2 -7.77 6.94 -33.22
CA LEU A 2 -7.69 6.26 -31.93
C LEU A 2 -8.77 5.18 -31.89
N ASP A 3 -8.40 3.96 -31.50
CA ASP A 3 -9.32 2.84 -31.32
C ASP A 3 -10.45 3.26 -30.37
N THR A 4 -11.70 3.07 -30.77
CA THR A 4 -12.91 3.43 -30.00
C THR A 4 -13.04 2.65 -28.68
N ARG A 5 -12.12 1.72 -28.41
CA ARG A 5 -11.99 1.01 -27.13
C ARG A 5 -11.15 1.74 -26.09
N VAL A 6 -10.41 2.80 -26.45
CA VAL A 6 -9.59 3.59 -25.52
C VAL A 6 -10.49 4.54 -24.71
N ARG A 7 -10.79 4.15 -23.46
CA ARG A 7 -11.65 4.94 -22.56
C ARG A 7 -10.91 6.12 -21.94
N ASP A 8 -9.61 5.99 -21.74
CA ASP A 8 -8.69 6.96 -21.14
C ASP A 8 -7.29 6.89 -21.77
N VAL A 9 -6.61 8.04 -21.82
CA VAL A 9 -5.22 8.16 -22.29
C VAL A 9 -4.39 8.83 -21.21
N ASP A 10 -3.33 8.15 -20.75
CA ASP A 10 -2.31 8.76 -19.89
C ASP A 10 -1.25 9.42 -20.79
N LEU A 11 -1.09 10.75 -20.68
CA LEU A 11 -0.13 11.55 -21.44
C LEU A 11 1.01 12.00 -20.53
N LEU A 12 2.24 11.60 -20.85
CA LEU A 12 3.45 12.18 -20.26
C LEU A 12 3.89 13.38 -21.10
N ILE A 13 4.11 14.52 -20.45
CA ILE A 13 4.52 15.77 -21.10
C ILE A 13 5.64 16.44 -20.30
N ASP A 14 6.44 17.25 -20.99
CA ASP A 14 7.40 18.15 -20.33
C ASP A 14 6.67 19.13 -19.42
N ASP A 15 7.19 19.30 -18.19
CA ASP A 15 6.56 20.13 -17.16
C ASP A 15 6.33 21.58 -17.62
N GLN A 16 7.19 22.13 -18.48
CA GLN A 16 7.05 23.49 -19.01
C GLN A 16 5.82 23.65 -19.92
N ALA A 17 5.37 22.56 -20.56
CA ALA A 17 4.27 22.60 -21.52
C ALA A 17 2.89 22.34 -20.87
N ILE A 18 2.84 21.92 -19.59
CA ILE A 18 1.60 21.54 -18.90
C ILE A 18 0.62 22.71 -18.80
N THR A 19 1.11 23.89 -18.42
CA THR A 19 0.27 25.07 -18.24
C THR A 19 -0.38 25.49 -19.57
N GLY A 20 0.40 25.52 -20.65
CA GLY A 20 -0.10 25.83 -21.99
C GLY A 20 -1.13 24.81 -22.48
N LEU A 21 -0.86 23.52 -22.27
CA LEU A 21 -1.78 22.44 -22.63
C LEU A 21 -3.12 22.58 -21.88
N LYS A 22 -3.08 22.76 -20.55
CA LYS A 22 -4.29 22.92 -19.74
C LYS A 22 -5.11 24.14 -20.16
N ALA A 23 -4.46 25.25 -20.48
CA ALA A 23 -5.13 26.45 -20.98
C ALA A 23 -5.82 26.20 -22.33
N ALA A 24 -5.16 25.51 -23.27
CA ALA A 24 -5.71 25.22 -24.59
C ALA A 24 -6.98 24.35 -24.55
N PHE A 25 -7.10 23.46 -23.56
CA PHE A 25 -8.25 22.56 -23.39
C PHE A 25 -9.22 23.01 -22.29
N GLN A 26 -9.03 24.20 -21.72
CA GLN A 26 -9.92 24.71 -20.68
C GLN A 26 -11.37 24.81 -21.21
N GLY A 27 -12.33 24.28 -20.45
CA GLY A 27 -13.75 24.28 -20.81
C GLY A 27 -14.21 23.14 -21.75
N HIS A 28 -13.29 22.35 -22.32
CA HIS A 28 -13.64 21.21 -23.14
C HIS A 28 -13.99 20.00 -22.25
N ARG A 29 -15.24 19.51 -22.33
CA ARG A 29 -15.76 18.42 -21.48
C ARG A 29 -16.26 17.19 -22.25
N SER A 30 -16.08 17.16 -23.57
CA SER A 30 -16.46 16.03 -24.44
C SER A 30 -15.23 15.31 -25.00
N GLY A 31 -15.36 14.01 -25.28
CA GLY A 31 -14.32 13.19 -25.90
C GLY A 31 -13.67 12.17 -24.94
N THR A 32 -12.52 11.64 -25.35
CA THR A 32 -11.71 10.72 -24.54
C THR A 32 -11.04 11.45 -23.39
N LYS A 33 -11.09 10.88 -22.18
CA LYS A 33 -10.41 11.44 -21.01
C LYS A 33 -8.89 11.37 -21.22
N ILE A 34 -8.20 12.49 -21.05
CA ILE A 34 -6.74 12.55 -21.09
C ILE A 34 -6.23 12.99 -19.73
N ASP A 35 -5.51 12.10 -19.05
CA ASP A 35 -4.81 12.42 -17.81
C ASP A 35 -3.38 12.87 -18.18
N CYS A 36 -3.01 14.10 -17.80
CA CYS A 36 -1.73 14.70 -18.15
C CYS A 36 -0.78 14.68 -16.95
N TYR A 37 0.41 14.12 -17.13
CA TYR A 37 1.43 14.00 -16.09
C TYR A 37 2.74 14.64 -16.50
N GLY A 38 3.35 15.35 -15.56
CA GLY A 38 4.69 15.89 -15.68
C GLY A 38 5.76 14.89 -15.29
N VAL A 39 6.99 15.16 -15.69
CA VAL A 39 8.17 14.37 -15.29
C VAL A 39 8.54 14.66 -13.84
N GLU A 40 8.42 15.91 -13.42
CA GLU A 40 8.68 16.35 -12.05
C GLU A 40 7.45 16.17 -11.14
N GLY A 41 6.26 16.07 -11.74
CA GLY A 41 5.01 15.85 -11.00
C GLY A 41 4.58 17.11 -10.25
N LEU A 42 4.69 18.27 -10.89
CA LEU A 42 4.20 19.53 -10.35
C LEU A 42 2.68 19.47 -10.10
N HIS A 43 2.18 20.35 -9.22
CA HIS A 43 0.79 20.34 -8.76
C HIS A 43 -0.23 20.22 -9.90
N GLY A 44 -1.08 19.19 -9.82
CA GLY A 44 -2.12 18.92 -10.81
C GLY A 44 -1.61 18.20 -12.06
N SER A 45 -0.37 17.73 -12.05
CA SER A 45 0.22 16.80 -13.03
C SER A 45 0.91 15.62 -12.35
N ASP A 46 0.61 15.45 -11.07
CA ASP A 46 1.09 14.37 -10.22
C ASP A 46 0.09 13.21 -10.17
N TYR A 47 0.58 12.07 -9.72
CA TYR A 47 -0.17 10.92 -9.29
C TYR A 47 0.04 10.73 -7.77
N HIS A 48 -0.93 11.18 -6.99
CA HIS A 48 -0.91 11.13 -5.52
C HIS A 48 0.27 11.88 -4.88
N GLY A 49 0.63 13.04 -5.41
CA GLY A 49 1.72 13.89 -4.91
C GLY A 49 3.11 13.51 -5.42
N PHE A 50 3.21 12.58 -6.36
CA PHE A 50 4.47 12.19 -7.02
C PHE A 50 4.31 12.25 -8.54
N PRO A 51 5.39 12.41 -9.32
CA PRO A 51 5.30 12.17 -10.76
C PRO A 51 4.78 10.77 -11.06
N HIS A 52 3.98 10.64 -12.13
CA HIS A 52 3.29 9.40 -12.48
C HIS A 52 4.27 8.24 -12.61
N LEU A 53 5.38 8.45 -13.31
CA LEU A 53 6.47 7.49 -13.39
C LEU A 53 7.62 7.95 -12.47
N THR A 54 8.63 7.10 -12.27
CA THR A 54 9.89 7.56 -11.69
C THR A 54 10.51 8.60 -12.63
N GLU A 55 11.14 9.63 -12.08
CA GLU A 55 11.77 10.68 -12.88
C GLU A 55 12.73 10.14 -13.95
N PRO A 56 13.63 9.16 -13.67
CA PRO A 56 14.48 8.57 -14.70
C PRO A 56 13.69 8.00 -15.89
N LEU A 57 12.63 7.21 -15.61
CA LEU A 57 11.77 6.65 -16.65
C LEU A 57 11.02 7.73 -17.44
N GLY A 58 10.49 8.76 -16.77
CA GLY A 58 9.82 9.87 -17.43
C GLY A 58 10.73 10.63 -18.40
N ARG A 59 11.94 11.00 -17.93
CA ARG A 59 12.96 11.65 -18.78
C ARG A 59 13.40 10.75 -19.93
N GLN A 60 13.57 9.46 -19.68
CA GLN A 60 13.93 8.47 -20.69
C GLN A 60 12.88 8.38 -21.80
N ILE A 61 11.59 8.24 -21.44
CA ILE A 61 10.47 8.23 -22.39
C ILE A 61 10.48 9.49 -23.25
N LEU A 62 10.61 10.66 -22.64
CA LEU A 62 10.63 11.91 -23.42
C LEU A 62 11.84 11.95 -24.34
N SER A 63 13.04 11.60 -23.89
CA SER A 63 14.25 11.69 -24.72
C SER A 63 14.28 10.70 -25.89
N ARG A 64 13.76 9.48 -25.70
CA ARG A 64 13.82 8.38 -26.68
C ARG A 64 12.52 8.20 -27.49
N ARG A 65 11.52 9.05 -27.27
CA ARG A 65 10.24 9.01 -28.00
C ARG A 65 10.45 9.03 -29.50
N ARG A 66 9.54 8.38 -30.22
CA ARG A 66 9.52 8.27 -31.68
C ARG A 66 8.20 8.77 -32.24
N ARG A 67 8.18 9.15 -33.52
CA ARG A 67 6.93 9.49 -34.21
C ARG A 67 6.29 8.26 -34.82
N VAL A 68 5.01 8.05 -34.56
CA VAL A 68 4.17 7.04 -35.22
C VAL A 68 2.87 7.71 -35.61
N ALA A 69 2.49 7.65 -36.88
CA ALA A 69 1.25 8.25 -37.40
C ALA A 69 1.01 9.71 -36.94
N GLY A 70 2.07 10.52 -36.89
CA GLY A 70 1.99 11.94 -36.53
C GLY A 70 1.97 12.24 -35.02
N VAL A 71 1.92 11.23 -34.16
CA VAL A 71 1.98 11.40 -32.69
C VAL A 71 3.31 10.89 -32.12
N TRP A 72 3.72 11.46 -31.00
CA TRP A 72 4.87 10.99 -30.23
C TRP A 72 4.45 9.81 -29.36
N VAL A 73 5.20 8.71 -29.46
CA VAL A 73 5.01 7.51 -28.63
C VAL A 73 6.35 7.11 -28.00
N PRO A 74 6.35 6.41 -26.86
CA PRO A 74 7.59 5.95 -26.25
C PRO A 74 8.37 4.98 -27.17
N HIS A 75 9.67 4.85 -26.92
CA HIS A 75 10.44 3.72 -27.42
C HIS A 75 9.86 2.42 -26.83
N PRO A 76 9.82 1.28 -27.55
CA PRO A 76 9.17 0.05 -27.08
C PRO A 76 9.61 -0.41 -25.68
N GLN A 77 10.91 -0.36 -25.40
CA GLN A 77 11.45 -0.71 -24.09
C GLN A 77 10.95 0.22 -22.97
N ASP A 78 10.77 1.51 -23.26
CA ASP A 78 10.32 2.49 -22.28
C ASP A 78 8.80 2.38 -22.07
N GLU A 79 8.06 2.06 -23.14
CA GLU A 79 6.64 1.70 -23.06
C GLU A 79 6.44 0.46 -22.19
N MET A 80 7.26 -0.58 -22.39
CA MET A 80 7.23 -1.81 -21.60
C MET A 80 7.44 -1.50 -20.12
N ASN A 81 8.49 -0.75 -19.78
CA ASN A 81 8.78 -0.36 -18.41
C ASN A 81 7.67 0.51 -17.80
N GLY A 82 7.10 1.46 -18.57
CA GLY A 82 5.96 2.26 -18.13
C GLY A 82 4.72 1.42 -17.84
N LEU A 83 4.41 0.46 -18.70
CA LEU A 83 3.28 -0.45 -18.55
C LEU A 83 3.45 -1.39 -17.35
N LEU A 84 4.64 -1.97 -17.18
CA LEU A 84 5.00 -2.76 -16.00
C LEU A 84 4.82 -1.94 -14.72
N TYR A 85 5.31 -0.70 -14.70
CA TYR A 85 5.19 0.20 -13.54
C TYR A 85 3.72 0.51 -13.21
N HIS A 86 2.93 0.86 -14.22
CA HIS A 86 1.51 1.15 -14.08
C HIS A 86 0.73 -0.06 -13.54
N MET A 87 0.96 -1.25 -14.12
CA MET A 87 0.28 -2.49 -13.70
C MET A 87 0.72 -2.91 -12.28
N ALA A 88 2.01 -2.85 -11.98
CA ALA A 88 2.57 -3.28 -10.69
C ALA A 88 2.17 -2.34 -9.55
N TYR A 89 2.31 -1.02 -9.72
CA TYR A 89 2.21 -0.10 -8.60
C TYR A 89 0.90 0.71 -8.57
N HIS A 90 0.40 1.16 -9.74
CA HIS A 90 -0.81 2.00 -9.78
C HIS A 90 -2.11 1.20 -9.79
N LYS A 91 -2.13 0.12 -10.58
CA LYS A 91 -3.33 -0.69 -10.83
C LYS A 91 -3.17 -2.12 -10.33
N CYS A 92 -2.34 -2.38 -9.32
CA CYS A 92 -2.03 -3.75 -8.86
C CYS A 92 -3.28 -4.65 -8.77
N LEU A 93 -4.33 -4.18 -8.08
CA LEU A 93 -5.59 -4.91 -7.87
C LEU A 93 -6.51 -4.96 -9.10
N GLN A 94 -6.33 -4.06 -10.06
CA GLN A 94 -7.17 -3.92 -11.26
C GLN A 94 -6.49 -4.41 -12.55
N SER A 95 -5.19 -4.71 -12.50
CA SER A 95 -4.37 -5.09 -13.65
C SER A 95 -4.72 -6.47 -14.22
N GLY A 96 -5.41 -7.30 -13.44
CA GLY A 96 -5.64 -8.71 -13.76
C GLY A 96 -4.40 -9.59 -13.53
N VAL A 97 -3.28 -9.05 -13.07
CA VAL A 97 -2.03 -9.79 -12.86
C VAL A 97 -1.94 -10.32 -11.42
N HIS A 98 -1.68 -11.61 -11.28
CA HIS A 98 -1.52 -12.24 -9.97
C HIS A 98 -0.17 -11.89 -9.33
N VAL A 99 -0.11 -11.91 -8.00
CA VAL A 99 1.09 -11.49 -7.24
C VAL A 99 2.33 -12.29 -7.64
N SER A 100 2.20 -13.62 -7.68
CA SER A 100 3.35 -14.53 -7.79
C SER A 100 3.14 -15.77 -8.69
N ASP A 101 1.98 -15.87 -9.34
CA ASP A 101 1.62 -17.08 -10.11
C ASP A 101 1.10 -16.68 -11.50
N PRO A 102 1.90 -16.85 -12.57
CA PRO A 102 1.52 -16.44 -13.91
C PRO A 102 0.24 -17.12 -14.41
N ALA A 103 -0.03 -18.37 -14.00
CA ALA A 103 -1.18 -19.13 -14.46
C ALA A 103 -2.51 -18.56 -13.91
N ARG A 104 -2.43 -17.75 -12.85
CA ARG A 104 -3.58 -17.07 -12.23
C ARG A 104 -3.76 -15.63 -12.71
N SER A 105 -2.90 -15.16 -13.60
CA SER A 105 -3.03 -13.85 -14.25
C SER A 105 -4.05 -13.93 -15.39
N SER A 106 -4.96 -12.96 -15.45
CA SER A 106 -5.94 -12.83 -16.52
C SER A 106 -5.30 -12.23 -17.76
N GLN A 107 -5.76 -12.67 -18.94
CA GLN A 107 -5.51 -11.97 -20.18
C GLN A 107 -6.35 -10.68 -20.22
N THR A 108 -5.66 -9.55 -20.29
CA THR A 108 -6.21 -8.21 -20.45
C THR A 108 -5.50 -7.50 -21.61
N GLN A 109 -6.06 -6.39 -22.10
CA GLN A 109 -5.38 -5.55 -23.09
C GLN A 109 -3.97 -5.13 -22.63
N GLY A 110 -3.79 -4.89 -21.32
CA GLY A 110 -2.50 -4.57 -20.74
C GLY A 110 -1.51 -5.73 -20.83
N THR A 111 -1.91 -6.95 -20.46
CA THR A 111 -1.01 -8.12 -20.54
C THR A 111 -0.71 -8.53 -21.98
N GLU A 112 -1.67 -8.37 -22.90
CA GLU A 112 -1.46 -8.62 -24.33
C GLU A 112 -0.45 -7.63 -24.93
N ARG A 113 -0.62 -6.33 -24.62
CA ARG A 113 0.33 -5.30 -25.05
C ARG A 113 1.73 -5.56 -24.47
N LEU A 114 1.80 -5.95 -23.20
CA LEU A 114 3.05 -6.32 -22.55
C LEU A 114 3.73 -7.51 -23.24
N ALA A 115 2.98 -8.55 -23.62
CA ALA A 115 3.52 -9.69 -24.35
C ALA A 115 4.10 -9.28 -25.72
N ALA A 116 3.41 -8.40 -26.44
CA ALA A 116 3.91 -7.86 -27.71
C ALA A 116 5.21 -7.05 -27.53
N LEU A 117 5.26 -6.17 -26.52
CA LEU A 117 6.44 -5.37 -26.21
C LEU A 117 7.65 -6.21 -25.79
N GLN A 118 7.41 -7.28 -25.02
CA GLN A 118 8.45 -8.25 -24.64
C GLN A 118 9.08 -8.93 -25.86
N MET A 119 8.26 -9.37 -26.83
CA MET A 119 8.75 -9.92 -28.08
C MET A 119 9.54 -8.88 -28.90
N GLU A 120 9.03 -7.66 -29.01
CA GLU A 120 9.69 -6.56 -29.74
C GLU A 120 11.05 -6.18 -29.12
N CYS A 121 11.15 -6.21 -27.79
CA CYS A 121 12.39 -5.89 -27.07
C CYS A 121 13.34 -7.09 -26.90
N GLY A 122 12.91 -8.32 -27.20
CA GLY A 122 13.68 -9.52 -26.89
C GLY A 122 13.89 -9.75 -25.38
N VAL A 123 12.96 -9.30 -24.54
CA VAL A 123 13.03 -9.39 -23.08
C VAL A 123 11.87 -10.23 -22.57
N THR A 124 12.13 -11.14 -21.62
CA THR A 124 11.08 -11.93 -20.96
C THR A 124 10.97 -11.57 -19.48
N VAL A 125 9.78 -11.20 -19.07
CA VAL A 125 9.37 -10.87 -17.70
C VAL A 125 8.19 -11.77 -17.33
N PRO A 126 8.26 -12.56 -16.26
CA PRO A 126 7.13 -13.35 -15.80
C PRO A 126 5.89 -12.47 -15.57
N CYS A 127 4.72 -12.91 -16.05
CA CYS A 127 3.46 -12.17 -15.92
C CYS A 127 2.88 -12.25 -14.50
N THR A 128 3.64 -11.69 -13.54
CA THR A 128 3.30 -11.59 -12.12
C THR A 128 3.74 -10.22 -11.59
N LEU A 129 3.06 -9.71 -10.56
CA LEU A 129 3.43 -8.41 -9.99
C LEU A 129 4.84 -8.43 -9.39
N GLU A 130 5.26 -9.55 -8.79
CA GLU A 130 6.64 -9.76 -8.33
C GLU A 130 7.65 -9.86 -9.48
N GLY A 131 7.27 -10.47 -10.61
CA GLY A 131 8.08 -10.49 -11.83
C GLY A 131 8.31 -9.09 -12.37
N PHE A 132 7.25 -8.30 -12.43
CA PHE A 132 7.30 -6.90 -12.89
C PHE A 132 8.16 -6.05 -11.97
N HIS A 133 8.02 -6.22 -10.65
CA HIS A 133 8.83 -5.54 -9.65
C HIS A 133 10.31 -5.83 -9.81
N ARG A 134 10.71 -7.11 -9.90
CA ARG A 134 12.12 -7.51 -10.06
C ARG A 134 12.73 -6.94 -11.32
N HIS A 135 11.99 -6.94 -12.43
CA HIS A 135 12.45 -6.31 -13.68
C HIS A 135 12.69 -4.81 -13.49
N LEU A 136 11.71 -4.09 -12.95
CA LEU A 136 11.83 -2.65 -12.70
C LEU A 136 12.96 -2.33 -11.72
N GLU A 137 13.12 -3.14 -10.66
CA GLU A 137 14.21 -3.02 -9.68
C GLU A 137 15.58 -3.20 -10.35
N SER A 138 15.74 -4.23 -11.20
CA SER A 138 16.98 -4.45 -11.94
C SER A 138 17.35 -3.31 -12.90
N CYS A 139 16.35 -2.53 -13.33
CA CYS A 139 16.53 -1.35 -14.17
C CYS A 139 16.69 -0.04 -13.38
N GLY A 140 16.61 -0.07 -12.03
CA GLY A 140 16.59 1.13 -11.20
C GLY A 140 15.31 1.96 -11.31
N LEU A 141 14.20 1.33 -11.72
CA LEU A 141 12.90 1.96 -11.98
C LEU A 141 11.78 1.52 -11.02
N ALA A 142 12.12 0.80 -9.95
CA ALA A 142 11.15 0.37 -8.94
C ALA A 142 10.57 1.56 -8.15
N VAL A 143 9.39 1.33 -7.55
CA VAL A 143 8.78 2.31 -6.64
C VAL A 143 9.69 2.55 -5.42
N SER A 144 9.87 3.81 -5.03
CA SER A 144 10.60 4.14 -3.79
C SER A 144 9.74 3.85 -2.55
N GLU A 145 10.38 3.66 -1.40
CA GLU A 145 9.69 3.38 -0.13
C GLU A 145 8.66 4.45 0.24
N ILE A 146 9.04 5.73 0.11
CA ILE A 146 8.15 6.86 0.41
C ILE A 146 6.90 6.84 -0.48
N ARG A 147 7.11 6.53 -1.78
CA ARG A 147 6.03 6.46 -2.76
C ARG A 147 5.14 5.24 -2.51
N LEU A 148 5.72 4.08 -2.18
CA LEU A 148 4.98 2.88 -1.79
C LEU A 148 4.10 3.14 -0.56
N GLY A 149 4.64 3.78 0.48
CA GLY A 149 3.88 4.17 1.67
C GLY A 149 2.67 5.06 1.34
N THR A 150 2.83 5.97 0.37
CA THR A 150 1.72 6.82 -0.10
C THR A 150 0.65 6.04 -0.85
N TYR A 151 1.05 5.08 -1.69
CA TYR A 151 0.11 4.19 -2.39
C TYR A 151 -0.65 3.30 -1.40
N ILE A 152 0.03 2.77 -0.38
CA ILE A 152 -0.59 2.00 0.71
C ILE A 152 -1.64 2.87 1.44
N GLU A 153 -1.27 4.07 1.88
CA GLU A 153 -2.22 4.97 2.56
C GLU A 153 -3.44 5.29 1.67
N HIS A 154 -3.22 5.52 0.37
CA HIS A 154 -4.28 5.77 -0.58
C HIS A 154 -5.20 4.55 -0.75
N ASP A 155 -4.66 3.35 -0.91
CA ASP A 155 -5.44 2.12 -1.02
C ASP A 155 -6.33 1.92 0.21
N PHE A 156 -5.77 2.06 1.43
CA PHE A 156 -6.53 1.93 2.67
C PHE A 156 -7.60 3.01 2.85
N ARG A 157 -7.33 4.26 2.44
CA ARG A 157 -8.34 5.34 2.41
C ARG A 157 -9.56 4.96 1.56
N HIS A 158 -9.35 4.17 0.52
CA HIS A 158 -10.39 3.65 -0.38
C HIS A 158 -10.84 2.22 -0.06
N GLY A 159 -10.46 1.67 1.11
CA GLY A 159 -10.88 0.33 1.54
C GLY A 159 -10.25 -0.82 0.75
N ARG A 160 -9.15 -0.57 0.04
CA ARG A 160 -8.39 -1.55 -0.74
C ARG A 160 -7.22 -2.09 0.09
N LYS A 161 -6.89 -3.37 -0.10
CA LYS A 161 -5.73 -4.02 0.52
C LYS A 161 -5.02 -4.87 -0.52
N SER A 162 -3.87 -4.38 -0.94
CA SER A 162 -3.00 -5.06 -1.92
C SER A 162 -2.08 -6.04 -1.21
N LEU A 163 -2.15 -7.33 -1.57
CA LEU A 163 -1.21 -8.33 -1.07
C LEU A 163 0.19 -8.05 -1.60
N PHE A 164 0.30 -7.54 -2.83
CA PHE A 164 1.56 -7.18 -3.44
C PHE A 164 2.23 -6.01 -2.71
N HIS A 165 1.52 -4.90 -2.46
CA HIS A 165 2.10 -3.79 -1.68
C HIS A 165 2.47 -4.22 -0.26
N ALA A 166 1.67 -5.10 0.35
CA ALA A 166 2.02 -5.67 1.65
C ALA A 166 3.33 -6.46 1.60
N ARG A 167 3.53 -7.31 0.58
CA ARG A 167 4.80 -8.05 0.39
C ARG A 167 5.99 -7.14 0.09
N LEU A 168 5.79 -6.06 -0.67
CA LEU A 168 6.85 -5.08 -0.90
C LEU A 168 7.27 -4.39 0.41
N GLN A 169 6.30 -4.06 1.26
CA GLN A 169 6.57 -3.47 2.58
C GLN A 169 7.23 -4.46 3.55
N ASP A 170 6.94 -5.75 3.42
CA ASP A 170 7.47 -6.83 4.26
C ASP A 170 8.95 -7.16 4.00
N ARG A 171 9.62 -6.46 3.06
CA ARG A 171 11.04 -6.69 2.74
C ARG A 171 12.00 -6.10 3.79
N HIS A 172 11.51 -5.27 4.70
CA HIS A 172 12.33 -4.63 5.71
C HIS A 172 12.57 -5.54 6.93
N PRO A 173 13.71 -5.40 7.62
CA PRO A 173 13.93 -6.11 8.87
C PRO A 173 12.96 -5.63 9.95
N GLY A 174 12.44 -6.58 10.73
CA GLY A 174 11.40 -6.33 11.72
C GLY A 174 10.04 -5.95 11.11
N GLU A 175 8.99 -5.90 11.95
CA GLU A 175 7.64 -5.58 11.49
C GLU A 175 6.94 -4.56 12.41
N LEU A 176 6.46 -3.45 11.83
CA LEU A 176 5.58 -2.52 12.53
C LEU A 176 4.14 -3.06 12.57
N ASN A 177 3.52 -3.07 13.74
CA ASN A 177 2.11 -3.42 13.91
C ASN A 177 1.32 -2.34 14.64
N LEU A 178 0.03 -2.26 14.33
CA LEU A 178 -0.90 -1.41 15.05
C LEU A 178 -1.93 -2.29 15.78
N PHE A 179 -1.88 -2.25 17.10
CA PHE A 179 -2.89 -2.81 17.98
C PHE A 179 -3.90 -1.74 18.38
N VAL A 180 -5.15 -2.15 18.55
CA VAL A 180 -6.20 -1.34 19.17
C VAL A 180 -6.80 -2.06 20.36
N ILE A 181 -6.68 -1.45 21.54
CA ILE A 181 -7.38 -1.87 22.75
C ILE A 181 -8.78 -1.27 22.69
N ARG A 182 -9.78 -2.11 22.92
CA ARG A 182 -11.18 -1.81 22.63
C ARG A 182 -11.94 -1.43 23.87
N ARG A 183 -13.11 -0.81 23.69
CA ARG A 183 -13.96 -0.31 24.80
C ARG A 183 -14.16 -1.31 25.93
N VAL A 184 -14.34 -2.59 25.61
CA VAL A 184 -14.59 -3.61 26.64
C VAL A 184 -13.41 -3.76 27.59
N ALA A 185 -12.18 -3.72 27.10
CA ALA A 185 -10.99 -3.79 27.95
C ALA A 185 -10.93 -2.60 28.93
N VAL A 186 -11.25 -1.41 28.44
CA VAL A 186 -11.30 -0.19 29.27
C VAL A 186 -12.40 -0.29 30.32
N ARG A 187 -13.60 -0.77 29.95
CA ARG A 187 -14.73 -0.94 30.88
C ARG A 187 -14.39 -1.89 32.03
N HIS A 188 -13.58 -2.91 31.77
CA HIS A 188 -13.14 -3.88 32.78
C HIS A 188 -11.82 -3.47 33.46
N GLY A 189 -11.27 -2.28 33.19
CA GLY A 189 -10.03 -1.81 33.81
C GLY A 189 -8.78 -2.61 33.41
N LYS A 190 -8.79 -3.29 32.25
CA LYS A 190 -7.68 -4.15 31.79
C LYS A 190 -6.88 -3.54 30.64
N SER A 191 -7.04 -2.24 30.35
CA SER A 191 -6.28 -1.58 29.28
C SER A 191 -4.77 -1.57 29.56
N GLU A 192 -4.34 -1.13 30.74
CA GLU A 192 -2.91 -1.10 31.10
C GLU A 192 -2.31 -2.51 31.11
N ALA A 193 -3.04 -3.50 31.64
CA ALA A 193 -2.58 -4.88 31.61
C ALA A 193 -2.39 -5.43 30.19
N LEU A 194 -3.18 -4.99 29.20
CA LEU A 194 -2.94 -5.34 27.79
C LEU A 194 -1.74 -4.60 27.20
N ILE A 195 -1.47 -3.36 27.63
CA ILE A 195 -0.28 -2.61 27.22
C ILE A 195 0.98 -3.29 27.78
N GLU A 196 0.98 -3.74 29.04
CA GLU A 196 2.10 -4.50 29.61
C GLU A 196 2.37 -5.79 28.83
N ARG A 197 1.32 -6.55 28.48
CA ARG A 197 1.44 -7.74 27.63
C ARG A 197 2.03 -7.44 26.25
N LEU A 198 1.75 -6.26 25.69
CA LEU A 198 2.38 -5.81 24.46
C LEU A 198 3.86 -5.49 24.68
N ARG A 199 4.23 -4.83 25.78
CA ARG A 199 5.64 -4.53 26.15
C ARG A 199 6.48 -5.78 26.36
N GLU A 200 5.90 -6.85 26.91
CA GLU A 200 6.58 -8.14 27.11
C GLU A 200 7.00 -8.81 25.79
N ARG A 201 6.35 -8.48 24.66
CA ARG A 201 6.52 -9.17 23.37
C ARG A 201 7.04 -8.28 22.26
N TYR A 202 6.85 -6.97 22.37
CA TYR A 202 7.16 -6.01 21.31
C TYR A 202 7.80 -4.75 21.89
N ARG A 203 8.55 -4.04 21.06
CA ARG A 203 8.98 -2.67 21.37
C ARG A 203 7.81 -1.72 21.12
N ILE A 204 7.34 -1.03 22.15
CA ILE A 204 6.32 0.00 21.99
C ILE A 204 6.93 1.20 21.28
N VAL A 205 6.32 1.62 20.17
CA VAL A 205 6.70 2.82 19.41
C VAL A 205 5.85 4.01 19.83
N SER A 206 4.55 3.82 19.98
CA SER A 206 3.64 4.89 20.39
C SER A 206 2.38 4.31 21.05
N ILE A 207 1.86 5.03 22.05
CA ILE A 207 0.58 4.74 22.70
C ILE A 207 -0.27 5.99 22.61
N LYS A 208 -1.51 5.86 22.16
CA LYS A 208 -2.43 6.98 22.04
C LYS A 208 -3.83 6.62 22.50
N THR A 209 -4.34 7.36 23.48
CA THR A 209 -5.77 7.34 23.81
C THR A 209 -6.55 8.04 22.69
N ILE A 210 -7.54 7.35 22.14
CA ILE A 210 -8.32 7.83 21.00
C ILE A 210 -9.47 8.68 21.53
N ASP A 211 -9.51 9.95 21.15
CA ASP A 211 -10.56 10.87 21.54
C ASP A 211 -11.94 10.42 21.03
N TRP A 212 -13.00 10.93 21.65
CA TRP A 212 -14.36 10.50 21.33
C TRP A 212 -14.79 10.83 19.90
N ARG A 213 -14.37 11.97 19.34
CA ARG A 213 -14.75 12.40 17.97
C ARG A 213 -14.12 11.47 16.95
N THR A 214 -12.84 11.14 17.12
CA THR A 214 -12.12 10.18 16.29
C THR A 214 -12.74 8.79 16.37
N ARG A 215 -13.11 8.33 17.58
CA ARG A 215 -13.82 7.05 17.76
C ARG A 215 -15.14 6.99 17.00
N LEU A 216 -15.91 8.08 16.95
CA LEU A 216 -17.20 8.09 16.25
C LEU A 216 -17.05 8.11 14.73
N THR A 217 -16.10 8.90 14.22
CA THR A 217 -15.98 9.21 12.79
C THR A 217 -15.02 8.29 12.03
N ARG A 218 -13.91 7.89 12.64
CA ARG A 218 -12.82 7.17 11.96
C ARG A 218 -12.79 5.67 12.25
N ALA A 219 -13.28 5.21 13.40
CA ALA A 219 -13.24 3.80 13.77
C ALA A 219 -13.91 2.86 12.74
N ARG A 220 -14.96 3.33 12.06
CA ARG A 220 -15.66 2.53 11.02
C ARG A 220 -14.82 2.33 9.75
N ARG A 221 -13.78 3.15 9.55
CA ARG A 221 -12.87 3.09 8.40
C ARG A 221 -11.74 2.09 8.60
N MET A 222 -11.44 1.72 9.84
CA MET A 222 -10.51 0.61 10.11
C MET A 222 -11.15 -0.69 9.61
N ARG A 223 -10.43 -1.40 8.75
CA ARG A 223 -10.90 -2.65 8.15
C ARG A 223 -11.17 -3.71 9.23
N GLY A 224 -12.08 -4.64 8.96
CA GLY A 224 -12.53 -5.63 9.93
C GLY A 224 -13.64 -5.13 10.86
N GLY A 225 -14.30 -4.01 10.49
CA GLY A 225 -15.27 -3.17 11.21
C GLY A 225 -16.50 -3.79 11.90
N LYS A 226 -16.44 -5.06 12.30
CA LYS A 226 -17.36 -5.73 13.22
C LYS A 226 -17.06 -5.31 14.67
N TRP A 227 -17.15 -4.01 14.96
CA TRP A 227 -16.93 -3.46 16.30
C TRP A 227 -18.01 -3.81 17.32
N ARG A 228 -19.09 -4.50 16.89
CA ARG A 228 -20.22 -4.90 17.72
C ARG A 228 -19.79 -5.64 18.99
N ARG A 229 -18.84 -6.56 18.86
CA ARG A 229 -18.37 -7.41 19.96
C ARG A 229 -17.04 -6.89 20.49
N GLY A 230 -17.04 -6.19 21.62
CA GLY A 230 -15.85 -5.54 22.22
C GLY A 230 -15.79 -4.00 22.09
N GLY A 231 -16.65 -3.41 21.25
CA GLY A 231 -16.77 -1.96 21.06
C GLY A 231 -15.72 -1.35 20.14
N ARG A 232 -15.80 -0.02 19.96
CA ARG A 232 -14.87 0.78 19.14
C ARG A 232 -13.45 0.80 19.77
N PRO A 233 -12.39 1.00 18.96
CA PRO A 233 -11.05 1.31 19.45
C PRO A 233 -11.06 2.39 20.54
N HIS A 234 -10.25 2.26 21.58
CA HIS A 234 -10.09 3.24 22.66
C HIS A 234 -8.64 3.65 22.86
N VAL A 235 -7.70 2.73 22.72
CA VAL A 235 -6.27 3.02 22.74
C VAL A 235 -5.67 2.42 21.47
N ALA A 236 -4.91 3.21 20.73
CA ALA A 236 -4.05 2.74 19.64
C ALA A 236 -2.65 2.52 20.20
N VAL A 237 -2.06 1.37 19.92
CA VAL A 237 -0.71 1.02 20.36
C VAL A 237 0.07 0.58 19.13
N VAL A 238 1.05 1.38 18.72
CA VAL A 238 1.97 1.06 17.65
C VAL A 238 3.16 0.35 18.26
N VAL A 239 3.48 -0.82 17.72
CA VAL A 239 4.55 -1.67 18.21
C VAL A 239 5.47 -2.09 17.07
N PHE A 240 6.69 -2.45 17.41
CA PHE A 240 7.67 -3.01 16.50
C PHE A 240 8.14 -4.37 17.03
N ASP A 241 8.03 -5.37 16.16
CA ASP A 241 8.62 -6.69 16.38
C ASP A 241 10.00 -6.73 15.71
N PRO A 242 11.11 -6.80 16.47
CA PRO A 242 12.45 -6.91 15.88
C PRO A 242 12.70 -8.28 15.24
N GLU A 243 11.96 -9.32 15.64
CA GLU A 243 12.18 -10.72 15.26
C GLU A 243 10.85 -11.37 14.81
N PRO A 244 10.22 -10.85 13.73
CA PRO A 244 8.97 -11.40 13.23
C PRO A 244 9.16 -12.85 12.78
N VAL A 245 8.24 -13.72 13.17
CA VAL A 245 8.28 -15.13 12.80
C VAL A 245 7.39 -15.36 11.59
N PRO A 246 7.88 -15.86 10.44
CA PRO A 246 7.05 -16.09 9.27
C PRO A 246 5.91 -17.06 9.55
N THR A 247 4.73 -16.79 9.00
CA THR A 247 3.61 -17.73 9.07
C THR A 247 3.87 -19.02 8.29
N THR A 248 3.24 -20.11 8.73
CA THR A 248 3.24 -21.38 8.01
C THR A 248 2.30 -21.35 6.80
N SER A 249 2.45 -22.31 5.88
CA SER A 249 1.56 -22.40 4.72
C SER A 249 0.09 -22.67 5.10
N GLU A 250 -0.16 -23.39 6.20
CA GLU A 250 -1.52 -23.63 6.70
C GLU A 250 -2.13 -22.38 7.32
N GLU A 251 -1.36 -21.63 8.11
CA GLU A 251 -1.79 -20.34 8.63
C GLU A 251 -2.12 -19.35 7.51
N ARG A 252 -1.31 -19.33 6.43
CA ARG A 252 -1.57 -18.47 5.25
C ARG A 252 -2.82 -18.83 4.47
N LYS A 253 -3.29 -20.09 4.49
CA LYS A 253 -4.57 -20.45 3.86
C LYS A 253 -5.73 -19.72 4.55
N ASN A 254 -5.68 -19.63 5.88
CA ASN A 254 -6.72 -18.98 6.69
C ASN A 254 -6.50 -17.46 6.85
N HIS A 255 -5.24 -17.03 6.85
CA HIS A 255 -4.81 -15.66 7.11
C HIS A 255 -3.76 -15.22 6.08
N PRO A 256 -4.13 -15.05 4.80
CA PRO A 256 -3.18 -14.80 3.70
C PRO A 256 -2.42 -13.47 3.80
N PHE A 257 -2.88 -12.56 4.66
CA PHE A 257 -2.25 -11.25 4.89
C PHE A 257 -1.47 -11.16 6.19
N VAL A 258 -1.47 -12.21 7.02
CA VAL A 258 -0.67 -12.23 8.26
C VAL A 258 0.68 -12.84 7.95
N PHE A 259 1.73 -12.02 8.00
CA PHE A 259 3.09 -12.43 7.66
C PHE A 259 3.87 -12.81 8.92
N ASN A 260 3.71 -12.03 9.99
CA ASN A 260 4.25 -12.35 11.31
C ASN A 260 3.28 -13.16 12.18
N ARG A 261 3.67 -14.40 12.47
CA ARG A 261 2.99 -15.35 13.35
C ARG A 261 2.83 -14.85 14.78
N ASN A 262 3.76 -14.03 15.29
CA ASN A 262 3.70 -13.50 16.66
C ASN A 262 2.40 -12.73 16.92
N GLN A 263 1.77 -12.16 15.88
CA GLN A 263 0.49 -11.49 15.98
C GLN A 263 -0.69 -12.40 16.39
N PHE A 264 -0.55 -13.73 16.30
CA PHE A 264 -1.58 -14.67 16.76
C PHE A 264 -1.68 -14.76 18.28
N VAL A 265 -0.71 -14.23 19.04
CA VAL A 265 -0.75 -14.11 20.51
C VAL A 265 -2.05 -13.48 21.03
N LYS A 266 -2.70 -12.63 20.23
CA LYS A 266 -3.98 -12.02 20.57
C LYS A 266 -5.08 -13.04 20.92
N VAL A 267 -4.97 -14.30 20.48
CA VAL A 267 -5.87 -15.38 20.89
C VAL A 267 -5.68 -15.68 22.38
N GLU A 268 -4.44 -15.91 22.83
CA GLU A 268 -4.10 -16.14 24.24
C GLU A 268 -4.56 -14.97 25.13
N TRP A 269 -4.37 -13.73 24.66
CA TRP A 269 -4.78 -12.54 25.40
C TRP A 269 -6.30 -12.37 25.49
N ARG A 270 -7.05 -12.81 24.47
CA ARG A 270 -8.52 -12.85 24.53
C ARG A 270 -8.99 -13.85 25.58
N ASP A 271 -8.37 -15.02 25.62
CA ASP A 271 -8.72 -16.07 26.58
C ASP A 271 -8.37 -15.65 28.01
N TRP A 272 -7.18 -15.06 28.21
CA TRP A 272 -6.79 -14.47 29.48
C TRP A 272 -7.79 -13.40 29.93
N PHE A 273 -8.16 -12.47 29.04
CA PHE A 273 -9.12 -11.42 29.37
C PHE A 273 -10.48 -11.98 29.80
N CYS A 274 -10.97 -13.03 29.13
CA CYS A 274 -12.22 -13.68 29.50
C CYS A 274 -12.15 -14.43 30.84
N ARG A 275 -11.00 -15.02 31.20
CA ARG A 275 -10.81 -15.67 32.51
C ARG A 275 -10.76 -14.65 33.65
N GLU A 276 -10.14 -13.50 33.41
CA GLU A 276 -9.89 -12.45 34.40
C GLU A 276 -11.04 -11.46 34.59
N THR A 277 -12.11 -11.61 33.81
CA THR A 277 -13.22 -10.65 33.81
C THR A 277 -14.55 -11.36 33.67
N THR A 278 -15.64 -10.60 33.82
CA THR A 278 -17.01 -11.07 33.54
C THR A 278 -17.39 -10.91 32.06
N ALA A 279 -16.43 -10.64 31.17
CA ALA A 279 -16.68 -10.49 29.75
C ALA A 279 -16.99 -11.84 29.09
N ARG A 280 -17.87 -11.84 28.09
CA ARG A 280 -18.21 -13.08 27.37
C ARG A 280 -17.06 -13.44 26.43
N ALA A 281 -16.90 -14.72 26.10
CA ALA A 281 -15.91 -15.21 25.13
C ALA A 281 -15.92 -14.47 23.78
N LYS A 282 -17.09 -13.96 23.36
CA LYS A 282 -17.23 -13.19 22.11
C LYS A 282 -16.77 -11.74 22.23
N ASP A 283 -16.65 -11.19 23.43
CA ASP A 283 -16.32 -9.79 23.68
C ASP A 283 -14.81 -9.57 23.54
N ASN A 284 -14.39 -9.32 22.30
CA ASN A 284 -12.98 -9.23 21.96
C ASN A 284 -12.34 -7.90 22.44
N PRO A 285 -11.39 -7.92 23.40
CA PRO A 285 -10.76 -6.73 23.98
C PRO A 285 -9.70 -6.08 23.10
N ILE A 286 -9.11 -6.81 22.13
CA ILE A 286 -7.95 -6.35 21.38
C ILE A 286 -7.98 -6.80 19.91
N HIS A 287 -7.59 -5.91 19.02
CA HIS A 287 -7.45 -6.18 17.60
C HIS A 287 -6.10 -5.67 17.11
N SER A 288 -5.57 -6.29 16.06
CA SER A 288 -4.31 -5.89 15.41
C SER A 288 -4.56 -5.77 13.92
N THR A 289 -3.72 -4.98 13.25
CA THR A 289 -3.50 -5.10 11.80
C THR A 289 -2.91 -6.46 11.47
N ASP A 290 -3.03 -6.90 10.21
CA ASP A 290 -2.48 -8.21 9.79
C ASP A 290 -1.00 -8.13 9.38
N ASN A 291 -0.52 -6.96 8.96
CA ASN A 291 0.86 -6.73 8.55
C ASN A 291 1.21 -5.24 8.61
N GLU A 292 2.47 -4.93 8.34
CA GLU A 292 2.98 -3.56 8.38
C GLU A 292 2.29 -2.61 7.39
N ALA A 293 2.01 -3.03 6.15
CA ALA A 293 1.32 -2.17 5.19
C ALA A 293 -0.07 -1.76 5.71
N GLU A 294 -0.77 -2.67 6.39
CA GLU A 294 -2.04 -2.33 7.04
C GLU A 294 -1.85 -1.43 8.28
N ALA A 295 -0.78 -1.62 9.05
CA ALA A 295 -0.43 -0.70 10.14
C ALA A 295 -0.24 0.72 9.61
N LEU A 296 0.62 0.90 8.61
CA LEU A 296 0.90 2.17 7.95
C LEU A 296 -0.36 2.80 7.34
N GLY A 297 -1.16 2.01 6.62
CA GLY A 297 -2.42 2.47 6.03
C GLY A 297 -3.47 2.91 7.05
N HIS A 298 -3.42 2.37 8.27
CA HIS A 298 -4.34 2.74 9.36
C HIS A 298 -3.81 3.81 10.31
N LEU A 299 -2.51 4.15 10.31
CA LEU A 299 -1.98 5.25 11.15
C LEU A 299 -2.79 6.56 10.99
N PRO A 300 -3.19 7.01 9.78
CA PRO A 300 -3.94 8.26 9.62
C PRO A 300 -5.33 8.25 10.29
N LEU A 301 -5.83 7.08 10.72
CA LEU A 301 -7.09 6.97 11.45
C LEU A 301 -7.00 7.49 12.88
N PHE A 302 -5.82 7.41 13.50
CA PHE A 302 -5.63 7.70 14.92
C PHE A 302 -4.53 8.73 15.20
N PHE A 303 -3.56 8.85 14.31
CA PHE A 303 -2.38 9.70 14.47
C PHE A 303 -2.42 10.91 13.51
N SER A 304 -1.91 12.06 13.96
CA SER A 304 -1.74 13.29 13.17
C SER A 304 -0.62 13.11 12.12
N ALA A 305 -0.33 14.14 11.32
CA ALA A 305 0.81 14.07 10.41
C ALA A 305 2.13 14.00 11.19
N GLU A 306 2.26 14.86 12.20
CA GLU A 306 3.46 15.00 13.03
C GLU A 306 3.76 13.72 13.82
N GLU A 307 2.74 13.12 14.44
CA GLU A 307 2.87 11.84 15.17
C GLU A 307 3.26 10.69 14.21
N ARG A 308 2.73 10.68 12.98
CA ARG A 308 3.11 9.68 11.97
C ARG A 308 4.56 9.82 11.55
N ASP A 309 5.05 11.04 11.41
CA ASP A 309 6.44 11.30 11.04
C ASP A 309 7.40 10.96 12.19
N GLU A 310 6.98 11.14 13.44
CA GLU A 310 7.71 10.62 14.60
C GLU A 310 7.76 9.09 14.64
N ILE A 311 6.63 8.41 14.40
CA ILE A 311 6.58 6.94 14.28
C ILE A 311 7.53 6.45 13.18
N ARG A 312 7.54 7.10 12.01
CA ARG A 312 8.43 6.75 10.89
C ARG A 312 9.90 6.93 11.24
N ARG A 313 10.28 8.06 11.86
CA ARG A 313 11.65 8.30 12.32
C ARG A 313 12.08 7.25 13.34
N SER A 314 11.19 6.87 14.25
CA SER A 314 11.43 5.83 15.24
C SER A 314 11.63 4.47 14.58
N LEU A 315 10.83 4.14 13.57
CA LEU A 315 10.95 2.90 12.80
C LEU A 315 12.32 2.80 12.09
N VAL A 316 12.82 3.89 11.50
CA VAL A 316 14.16 3.91 10.88
C VAL A 316 15.24 3.57 11.92
N SER A 317 15.19 4.19 13.09
CA SER A 317 16.13 3.93 14.19
C SER A 317 16.05 2.48 14.69
N LEU A 318 14.82 1.97 14.89
CA LEU A 318 14.59 0.61 15.35
C LEU A 318 15.12 -0.44 14.38
N ARG A 319 14.91 -0.23 13.07
CA ARG A 319 15.42 -1.11 12.01
C ARG A 319 16.94 -1.12 11.91
N ALA A 320 17.58 0.03 12.11
CA ALA A 320 19.04 0.10 12.15
C ALA A 320 19.64 -0.71 13.31
N GLY A 321 18.85 -0.94 14.38
CA GLY A 321 19.24 -1.78 15.52
C GLY A 321 18.87 -3.26 15.39
N VAL A 322 18.23 -3.70 14.30
CA VAL A 322 18.02 -5.13 14.02
C VAL A 322 19.26 -5.65 13.31
N SER A 323 19.96 -6.61 13.93
CA SER A 323 21.09 -7.27 13.28
C SER A 323 20.57 -8.05 12.07
N GLN A 324 21.17 -7.85 10.90
CA GLN A 324 20.80 -8.51 9.65
C GLN A 324 21.13 -9.99 9.65
#